data_AF-A0A2H3IUY5-F1
#
_entry.id   AF-A0A2H3IUY5-F1
#
_cell.length_a   1.000
_cell.length_b   1.000
_cell.length_c   1.000
_cell.angle_alpha   90.00
_cell.angle_beta   90.00
_cell.angle_gamma   90.00
#
_symmetry.space_group_name_H-M   'P 1'
#
loop_
_entity.id
_entity.type
_entity.pdbx_description
1 polymer ?
#
loop_
_entity_poly.entity_id
_entity_poly.type
_entity_poly.pdbx_seq_one_letter_code
_entity_poly.pdbx_strand_id
1 'polypeptide(L)'
;MRSNVSLESSPVRPAEVVRSQIPADLLLSGQEERIEELRDIHRLESKSQSEQIEKLKGQVGEAEALLKATQDSTSRLEEESAKQKAENERLQGEVDRARGVAREEEEKRVKAVALLKTVRSKLVKAEKERDEALKEINSMKEKEKGEREKEQAEKAELRREIEKANAEKETAISGLKAHFDKEVAVLQDRYERELSALRGQYELEAISTKSAHSREMESRNSRISDLENSVRTLEGEKDEFFDQLQLRQAELESSRSRLESLEGQTTEFQYQLRESNDRIALLTEELADARREQEMRTQVAGPSAEEVTRLLSAAEVKYESRISDLRKQLAAVERERDEGEADWSRKLTEKVRELESLRGILSSSAKVREEESESANALRAETETLKGEVELYQKQILNLRAQAERVTEIENTAKSQIAEYNSKIAALQQLIEEGKSHEIQLRASNKTLREELRKVQSSAALLERQRNPGVGYWASRQDSPSDALSPRSSVSDVTTRESISRPGSPTVAKADEDINVEYLRNVILQFLEHKEMRPHLVRILSTILRFTPQETRRLVSKV
;
A
#
# COMPACT_ATOMS: atom_id res chain seq x y z
N MET A 1 143.16 32.63 20.06
CA MET A 1 143.18 32.94 21.51
C MET A 1 144.14 31.94 22.15
N ARG A 2 145.19 32.33 22.89
CA ARG A 2 145.22 32.83 24.29
C ARG A 2 144.74 31.73 25.28
N SER A 3 145.43 31.36 26.38
CA SER A 3 146.57 31.96 27.13
C SER A 3 147.41 30.85 27.85
N ASN A 4 148.69 31.04 28.27
CA ASN A 4 149.24 31.50 29.59
C ASN A 4 148.71 30.73 30.83
N VAL A 5 149.41 30.44 31.96
CA VAL A 5 150.78 30.70 32.55
C VAL A 5 150.89 29.87 33.88
N SER A 6 151.97 29.73 34.69
CA SER A 6 153.44 29.44 34.60
C SER A 6 154.07 29.58 36.03
N LEU A 7 155.39 29.29 36.22
CA LEU A 7 156.27 29.64 37.39
C LEU A 7 156.07 28.78 38.69
N GLU A 8 156.98 28.65 39.69
CA GLU A 8 158.46 28.74 39.95
C GLU A 8 158.75 28.27 41.43
N SER A 9 159.97 28.15 42.01
CA SER A 9 161.31 27.61 41.63
C SER A 9 162.25 27.51 42.88
N SER A 10 163.50 27.01 42.73
CA SER A 10 164.69 27.27 43.61
C SER A 10 164.73 26.61 45.03
N PRO A 11 165.88 26.52 45.79
CA PRO A 11 167.15 27.30 45.76
C PRO A 11 168.48 26.49 45.68
N VAL A 12 169.62 27.02 46.22
CA VAL A 12 171.02 26.87 45.70
C VAL A 12 172.11 27.28 46.74
N ARG A 13 173.44 26.98 46.53
CA ARG A 13 174.74 27.44 47.20
C ARG A 13 175.37 26.60 48.36
N PRO A 14 176.67 26.80 48.82
CA PRO A 14 177.97 27.15 48.14
C PRO A 14 179.33 26.58 48.75
N ALA A 15 180.48 26.84 48.07
CA ALA A 15 181.92 27.01 48.57
C ALA A 15 182.77 25.76 49.01
N GLU A 16 184.10 25.76 49.29
CA GLU A 16 185.19 26.80 49.31
C GLU A 16 186.66 26.32 48.88
N VAL A 17 187.78 26.63 49.60
CA VAL A 17 189.20 26.78 49.07
C VAL A 17 190.37 26.43 50.08
N VAL A 18 191.64 26.13 49.63
CA VAL A 18 193.00 26.67 50.10
C VAL A 18 194.29 25.73 50.06
N ARG A 19 195.32 26.06 49.23
CA ARG A 19 196.85 25.94 49.30
C ARG A 19 197.64 24.58 49.53
N SER A 20 199.00 24.55 49.68
CA SER A 20 200.08 24.51 48.62
C SER A 20 201.61 24.44 49.08
N GLN A 21 202.54 23.90 48.26
CA GLN A 21 204.03 24.18 48.05
C GLN A 21 205.27 23.42 48.71
N ILE A 22 206.26 23.02 47.85
CA ILE A 22 207.80 23.11 47.94
C ILE A 22 208.64 22.14 48.85
N PRO A 23 209.92 21.69 48.55
CA PRO A 23 210.75 21.47 47.31
C PRO A 23 211.45 20.04 47.23
N ALA A 24 212.76 19.90 46.90
CA ALA A 24 213.38 18.69 46.29
C ALA A 24 214.83 18.26 46.71
N ASP A 25 215.28 17.13 46.12
CA ASP A 25 216.64 16.53 45.93
C ASP A 25 217.25 15.45 46.88
N LEU A 26 218.11 14.60 46.26
CA LEU A 26 218.98 13.48 46.73
C LEU A 26 218.47 12.01 46.72
N LEU A 27 218.96 11.28 45.71
CA LEU A 27 219.44 9.87 45.69
C LEU A 27 218.50 8.63 45.69
N LEU A 28 218.15 8.21 44.47
CA LEU A 28 218.63 6.94 43.86
C LEU A 28 218.19 5.54 44.38
N SER A 29 216.95 5.36 44.85
CA SER A 29 216.27 4.04 44.76
C SER A 29 214.89 4.05 44.09
N GLY A 30 214.29 5.24 43.87
CA GLY A 30 212.91 5.39 43.41
C GLY A 30 212.72 5.45 41.89
N GLN A 31 213.06 4.39 41.14
CA GLN A 31 212.73 4.30 39.70
C GLN A 31 212.05 3.00 39.23
N GLU A 32 212.03 1.92 40.01
CA GLU A 32 211.40 0.65 39.59
C GLU A 32 209.96 0.53 40.11
N GLU A 33 209.74 0.60 41.44
CA GLU A 33 208.41 0.44 42.07
C GLU A 33 207.33 1.38 41.49
N ARG A 34 207.70 2.64 41.19
CA ARG A 34 206.76 3.66 40.69
C ARG A 34 206.29 3.45 39.24
N ILE A 35 206.90 2.52 38.50
CA ILE A 35 206.46 2.10 37.17
C ILE A 35 205.48 0.92 37.27
N GLU A 36 205.54 0.13 38.35
CA GLU A 36 204.61 -0.96 38.64
C GLU A 36 203.21 -0.40 38.96
N GLU A 37 203.11 0.53 39.93
CA GLU A 37 201.83 1.11 40.39
C GLU A 37 201.01 1.76 39.26
N LEU A 38 201.67 2.49 38.35
CA LEU A 38 201.01 3.16 37.23
C LEU A 38 200.41 2.18 36.20
N ARG A 39 200.86 0.92 36.16
CA ARG A 39 200.35 -0.09 35.23
C ARG A 39 199.05 -0.72 35.73
N ASP A 40 198.91 -0.95 37.03
CA ASP A 40 197.70 -1.55 37.60
C ASP A 40 196.53 -0.55 37.75
N ILE A 41 196.81 0.73 38.02
CA ILE A 41 195.78 1.79 38.05
C ILE A 41 195.03 1.86 36.69
N HIS A 42 195.78 1.94 35.59
CA HIS A 42 195.21 1.97 34.23
C HIS A 42 194.40 0.71 33.88
N ARG A 43 194.72 -0.43 34.50
CA ARG A 43 194.09 -1.73 34.24
C ARG A 43 192.74 -1.88 34.93
N LEU A 44 192.58 -1.27 36.11
CA LEU A 44 191.32 -1.21 36.85
C LEU A 44 190.36 -0.20 36.23
N GLU A 45 190.84 0.98 35.83
CA GLU A 45 190.00 2.02 35.23
C GLU A 45 189.39 1.56 33.89
N SER A 46 190.17 0.89 33.04
CA SER A 46 189.69 0.33 31.75
C SER A 46 188.60 -0.74 31.93
N LYS A 47 188.64 -1.54 33.01
CA LYS A 47 187.54 -2.45 33.38
C LYS A 47 186.30 -1.70 33.86
N SER A 48 186.47 -0.72 34.75
CA SER A 48 185.34 0.05 35.29
C SER A 48 184.55 0.78 34.19
N GLN A 49 185.22 1.30 33.17
CA GLN A 49 184.57 1.99 32.06
C GLN A 49 183.84 1.03 31.10
N SER A 50 184.31 -0.21 30.93
CA SER A 50 183.69 -1.18 30.02
C SER A 50 182.40 -1.80 30.59
N GLU A 51 182.38 -2.16 31.88
CA GLU A 51 181.17 -2.65 32.56
C GLU A 51 180.02 -1.62 32.54
N GLN A 52 180.35 -0.32 32.68
CA GLN A 52 179.34 0.74 32.69
C GLN A 52 178.71 0.98 31.31
N ILE A 53 179.45 0.76 30.21
CA ILE A 53 178.91 0.82 28.84
C ILE A 53 177.96 -0.34 28.55
N GLU A 54 178.28 -1.55 29.01
CA GLU A 54 177.41 -2.72 28.84
C GLU A 54 176.09 -2.56 29.60
N LYS A 55 176.15 -2.03 30.83
CA LYS A 55 174.97 -1.76 31.67
C LYS A 55 174.01 -0.74 31.04
N LEU A 56 174.55 0.30 30.38
CA LEU A 56 173.74 1.28 29.63
C LEU A 56 173.07 0.68 28.39
N LYS A 57 173.74 -0.25 27.67
CA LYS A 57 173.13 -0.96 26.53
C LYS A 57 171.96 -1.84 26.96
N GLY A 58 172.06 -2.51 28.11
CA GLY A 58 170.95 -3.29 28.68
C GLY A 58 169.70 -2.41 28.91
N GLN A 59 169.90 -1.25 29.55
CA GLN A 59 168.81 -0.31 29.84
C GLN A 59 168.12 0.26 28.58
N VAL A 60 168.86 0.47 27.48
CA VAL A 60 168.27 0.87 26.20
C VAL A 60 167.42 -0.24 25.60
N GLY A 61 167.89 -1.49 25.63
CA GLY A 61 167.14 -2.65 25.12
C GLY A 61 165.84 -2.91 25.89
N GLU A 62 165.85 -2.77 27.22
CA GLU A 62 164.64 -2.85 28.05
C GLU A 62 163.65 -1.72 27.74
N ALA A 63 164.13 -0.50 27.52
CA ALA A 63 163.29 0.65 27.16
C ALA A 63 162.62 0.48 25.79
N GLU A 64 163.34 0.03 24.76
CA GLU A 64 162.77 -0.22 23.43
C GLU A 64 161.72 -1.35 23.45
N ALA A 65 161.96 -2.41 24.22
CA ALA A 65 161.00 -3.51 24.40
C ALA A 65 159.68 -3.04 25.06
N LEU A 66 159.77 -2.22 26.11
CA LEU A 66 158.60 -1.64 26.78
C LEU A 66 157.82 -0.70 25.87
N LEU A 67 158.51 0.16 25.11
CA LEU A 67 157.87 1.14 24.21
C LEU A 67 157.06 0.42 23.11
N LYS A 68 157.62 -0.65 22.53
CA LYS A 68 156.92 -1.49 21.55
C LYS A 68 155.70 -2.19 22.16
N ALA A 69 155.83 -2.74 23.38
CA ALA A 69 154.70 -3.36 24.08
C ALA A 69 153.55 -2.36 24.36
N THR A 70 153.86 -1.09 24.67
CA THR A 70 152.81 -0.07 24.80
C THR A 70 152.11 0.23 23.47
N GLN A 71 152.82 0.26 22.34
CA GLN A 71 152.24 0.55 21.02
C GLN A 71 151.34 -0.60 20.50
N ASP A 72 151.71 -1.86 20.80
CA ASP A 72 150.87 -3.03 20.53
C ASP A 72 149.63 -3.09 21.46
N SER A 73 149.64 -2.36 22.59
CA SER A 73 148.49 -2.29 23.52
C SER A 73 147.47 -1.21 23.13
N THR A 74 147.91 -0.03 22.69
CA THR A 74 147.01 1.06 22.29
C THR A 74 146.25 0.74 21.01
N SER A 75 146.92 0.14 20.02
CA SER A 75 146.28 -0.31 18.77
C SER A 75 145.15 -1.33 18.99
N ARG A 76 145.30 -2.24 19.96
CA ARG A 76 144.24 -3.18 20.36
C ARG A 76 143.05 -2.48 21.02
N LEU A 77 143.29 -1.51 21.89
CA LEU A 77 142.24 -0.72 22.54
C LEU A 77 141.45 0.13 21.53
N GLU A 78 142.11 0.67 20.50
CA GLU A 78 141.43 1.39 19.41
C GLU A 78 140.53 0.44 18.58
N GLU A 79 140.99 -0.77 18.27
CA GLU A 79 140.16 -1.80 17.62
C GLU A 79 138.94 -2.22 18.45
N GLU A 80 139.10 -2.44 19.76
CA GLU A 80 138.00 -2.80 20.65
C GLU A 80 137.00 -1.66 20.82
N SER A 81 137.48 -0.42 20.94
CA SER A 81 136.64 0.79 20.97
C SER A 81 135.81 0.93 19.69
N ALA A 82 136.40 0.70 18.52
CA ALA A 82 135.70 0.71 17.25
C ALA A 82 134.60 -0.37 17.16
N LYS A 83 134.88 -1.59 17.63
CA LYS A 83 133.93 -2.72 17.65
C LYS A 83 132.74 -2.42 18.57
N GLN A 84 132.98 -1.96 19.80
CA GLN A 84 131.92 -1.58 20.74
C GLN A 84 131.03 -0.44 20.20
N LYS A 85 131.61 0.52 19.46
CA LYS A 85 130.85 1.63 18.87
C LYS A 85 129.91 1.15 17.76
N ALA A 86 130.38 0.29 16.86
CA ALA A 86 129.55 -0.32 15.82
C ALA A 86 128.44 -1.20 16.39
N GLU A 87 128.69 -1.93 17.49
CA GLU A 87 127.68 -2.74 18.17
C GLU A 87 126.57 -1.88 18.81
N ASN A 88 126.94 -0.75 19.45
CA ASN A 88 125.96 0.21 19.98
C ASN A 88 125.07 0.81 18.87
N GLU A 89 125.66 1.22 17.74
CA GLU A 89 124.89 1.72 16.59
C GLU A 89 123.93 0.66 16.03
N ARG A 90 124.35 -0.62 15.99
CA ARG A 90 123.49 -1.75 15.58
C ARG A 90 122.32 -1.97 16.53
N LEU A 91 122.58 -2.01 17.85
CA LEU A 91 121.58 -2.20 18.90
C LEU A 91 120.58 -1.04 18.94
N GLN A 92 121.03 0.21 18.77
CA GLN A 92 120.15 1.37 18.75
C GLN A 92 119.23 1.35 17.52
N GLY A 93 119.73 0.93 16.36
CA GLY A 93 118.91 0.66 15.18
C GLY A 93 117.91 -0.49 15.34
N GLU A 94 118.19 -1.48 16.19
CA GLU A 94 117.25 -2.56 16.55
C GLU A 94 116.15 -2.08 17.50
N VAL A 95 116.50 -1.27 18.50
CA VAL A 95 115.54 -0.63 19.43
C VAL A 95 114.54 0.26 18.69
N ASP A 96 114.98 1.09 17.75
CA ASP A 96 114.07 1.99 17.03
C ASP A 96 113.18 1.26 15.99
N ARG A 97 113.66 0.14 15.40
CA ARG A 97 112.78 -0.77 14.63
C ARG A 97 111.69 -1.40 15.51
N ALA A 98 112.05 -1.89 16.70
CA ALA A 98 111.09 -2.47 17.64
C ALA A 98 110.03 -1.45 18.09
N ARG A 99 110.44 -0.19 18.34
CA ARG A 99 109.53 0.94 18.63
C ARG A 99 108.58 1.25 17.47
N GLY A 100 109.04 1.14 16.22
CA GLY A 100 108.20 1.29 15.03
C GLY A 100 107.08 0.24 14.99
N VAL A 101 107.45 -1.04 15.10
CA VAL A 101 106.49 -2.17 15.09
C VAL A 101 105.47 -2.06 16.24
N ALA A 102 105.92 -1.69 17.45
CA ALA A 102 105.03 -1.52 18.60
C ALA A 102 103.95 -0.44 18.36
N ARG A 103 104.34 0.71 17.79
CA ARG A 103 103.39 1.79 17.42
C ARG A 103 102.40 1.35 16.34
N GLU A 104 102.88 0.62 15.33
CA GLU A 104 102.01 0.07 14.29
C GLU A 104 100.98 -0.92 14.85
N GLU A 105 101.37 -1.80 15.77
CA GLU A 105 100.41 -2.70 16.43
C GLU A 105 99.41 -1.94 17.31
N GLU A 106 99.86 -0.90 18.02
CA GLU A 106 98.99 -0.07 18.86
C GLU A 106 97.96 0.69 18.02
N GLU A 107 98.36 1.25 16.86
CA GLU A 107 97.41 1.79 15.89
C GLU A 107 96.43 0.74 15.37
N LYS A 108 96.90 -0.48 15.05
CA LYS A 108 96.04 -1.59 14.59
C LYS A 108 95.04 -2.00 15.68
N ARG A 109 95.45 -2.03 16.96
CA ARG A 109 94.58 -2.25 18.13
C ARG A 109 93.54 -1.13 18.28
N VAL A 110 93.94 0.14 18.21
CA VAL A 110 93.01 1.29 18.29
C VAL A 110 91.99 1.27 17.14
N LYS A 111 92.44 1.00 15.91
CA LYS A 111 91.56 0.88 14.72
C LYS A 111 90.58 -0.28 14.87
N ALA A 112 91.02 -1.44 15.39
CA ALA A 112 90.15 -2.58 15.68
C ALA A 112 89.12 -2.27 16.79
N VAL A 113 89.52 -1.62 17.89
CA VAL A 113 88.62 -1.20 18.97
C VAL A 113 87.59 -0.16 18.48
N ALA A 114 88.00 0.79 17.64
CA ALA A 114 87.10 1.73 17.00
C ALA A 114 86.07 1.03 16.09
N LEU A 115 86.51 0.09 15.25
CA LEU A 115 85.62 -0.73 14.43
C LEU A 115 84.63 -1.51 15.30
N LEU A 116 85.09 -2.25 16.32
CA LEU A 116 84.23 -2.98 17.26
C LEU A 116 83.23 -2.07 17.98
N LYS A 117 83.63 -0.84 18.35
CA LYS A 117 82.72 0.17 18.93
C LYS A 117 81.65 0.62 17.94
N THR A 118 81.99 0.82 16.66
CA THR A 118 80.98 1.14 15.62
C THR A 118 80.07 -0.05 15.30
N VAL A 119 80.60 -1.27 15.24
CA VAL A 119 79.81 -2.50 15.01
C VAL A 119 78.84 -2.73 16.17
N ARG A 120 79.30 -2.63 17.43
CA ARG A 120 78.44 -2.72 18.62
C ARG A 120 77.36 -1.62 18.64
N SER A 121 77.70 -0.39 18.25
CA SER A 121 76.73 0.71 18.14
C SER A 121 75.68 0.46 17.05
N LYS A 122 76.09 -0.10 15.89
CA LYS A 122 75.17 -0.51 14.82
C LYS A 122 74.30 -1.71 15.23
N LEU A 123 74.86 -2.70 15.93
CA LEU A 123 74.11 -3.85 16.44
C LEU A 123 73.03 -3.40 17.42
N VAL A 124 73.38 -2.61 18.44
CA VAL A 124 72.43 -2.10 19.45
C VAL A 124 71.38 -1.17 18.83
N LYS A 125 71.68 -0.49 17.72
CA LYS A 125 70.68 0.22 16.92
C LYS A 125 69.74 -0.73 16.19
N ALA A 126 70.28 -1.69 15.42
CA ALA A 126 69.47 -2.67 14.70
C ALA A 126 68.61 -3.55 15.63
N GLU A 127 69.09 -3.88 16.84
CA GLU A 127 68.33 -4.57 17.88
C GLU A 127 67.15 -3.71 18.36
N LYS A 128 67.36 -2.41 18.61
CA LYS A 128 66.29 -1.47 18.98
C LYS A 128 65.29 -1.25 17.84
N GLU A 129 65.77 -0.99 16.63
CA GLU A 129 64.95 -0.80 15.43
C GLU A 129 64.10 -2.05 15.15
N ARG A 130 64.65 -3.26 15.37
CA ARG A 130 63.91 -4.54 15.32
C ARG A 130 62.87 -4.65 16.43
N ASP A 131 63.22 -4.31 17.67
CA ASP A 131 62.32 -4.40 18.82
C ASP A 131 61.18 -3.37 18.76
N GLU A 132 61.44 -2.21 18.17
CA GLU A 132 60.46 -1.16 17.86
C GLU A 132 59.55 -1.64 16.73
N ALA A 133 60.09 -2.16 15.62
CA ALA A 133 59.29 -2.76 14.54
C ALA A 133 58.43 -3.96 15.02
N LEU A 134 58.94 -4.80 15.93
CA LEU A 134 58.17 -5.90 16.52
C LEU A 134 57.03 -5.40 17.42
N LYS A 135 57.23 -4.31 18.17
CA LYS A 135 56.16 -3.65 18.95
C LYS A 135 55.12 -3.03 18.03
N GLU A 136 55.54 -2.36 16.96
CA GLU A 136 54.61 -1.80 15.97
C GLU A 136 53.78 -2.90 15.30
N ILE A 137 54.42 -3.97 14.81
CA ILE A 137 53.74 -5.15 14.23
C ILE A 137 52.74 -5.78 15.21
N ASN A 138 53.11 -5.92 16.49
CA ASN A 138 52.18 -6.44 17.49
C ASN A 138 51.01 -5.47 17.76
N SER A 139 51.27 -4.17 17.90
CA SER A 139 50.21 -3.17 18.08
C SER A 139 49.26 -3.08 16.88
N MET A 140 49.77 -3.30 15.66
CA MET A 140 48.96 -3.37 14.44
C MET A 140 48.15 -4.66 14.38
N LYS A 141 48.70 -5.81 14.78
CA LYS A 141 47.94 -7.06 14.92
C LYS A 141 46.85 -6.97 15.99
N GLU A 142 47.10 -6.29 17.11
CA GLU A 142 46.11 -6.07 18.15
C GLU A 142 44.97 -5.14 17.67
N LYS A 143 45.30 -4.05 16.97
CA LYS A 143 44.30 -3.19 16.32
C LYS A 143 43.49 -3.95 15.28
N GLU A 144 44.16 -4.64 14.35
CA GLU A 144 43.53 -5.39 13.26
C GLU A 144 42.67 -6.56 13.80
N LYS A 145 43.07 -7.18 14.92
CA LYS A 145 42.24 -8.17 15.65
C LYS A 145 41.03 -7.51 16.29
N GLY A 146 41.19 -6.38 16.96
CA GLY A 146 40.07 -5.63 17.56
C GLY A 146 39.10 -5.05 16.52
N GLU A 147 39.60 -4.66 15.35
CA GLU A 147 38.78 -4.23 14.20
C GLU A 147 38.02 -5.41 13.60
N ARG A 148 38.64 -6.59 13.43
CA ARG A 148 37.92 -7.81 13.04
C ARG A 148 36.89 -8.24 14.07
N GLU A 149 37.16 -8.11 15.37
CA GLU A 149 36.22 -8.44 16.44
C GLU A 149 35.02 -7.49 16.46
N LYS A 150 35.22 -6.19 16.21
CA LYS A 150 34.14 -5.22 15.98
C LYS A 150 33.34 -5.53 14.72
N GLU A 151 34.01 -5.76 13.59
CA GLU A 151 33.34 -6.08 12.33
C GLU A 151 32.52 -7.39 12.43
N GLN A 152 32.99 -8.37 13.23
CA GLN A 152 32.24 -9.58 13.55
C GLN A 152 31.05 -9.32 14.50
N ALA A 153 31.19 -8.43 15.48
CA ALA A 153 30.10 -8.01 16.35
C ALA A 153 29.01 -7.26 15.57
N GLU A 154 29.37 -6.27 14.76
CA GLU A 154 28.48 -5.52 13.86
C GLU A 154 27.77 -6.47 12.87
N LYS A 155 28.50 -7.41 12.26
CA LYS A 155 27.90 -8.46 11.40
C LYS A 155 26.95 -9.39 12.16
N ALA A 156 27.14 -9.62 13.46
CA ALA A 156 26.25 -10.42 14.29
C ALA A 156 25.01 -9.61 14.75
N GLU A 157 25.14 -8.32 15.00
CA GLU A 157 24.03 -7.42 15.31
C GLU A 157 23.14 -7.20 14.07
N LEU A 158 23.72 -6.85 12.92
CA LEU A 158 22.98 -6.73 11.65
C LEU A 158 22.25 -8.03 11.27
N ARG A 159 22.82 -9.21 11.57
CA ARG A 159 22.13 -10.49 11.38
C ARG A 159 20.91 -10.62 12.30
N ARG A 160 21.04 -10.30 13.58
CA ARG A 160 19.90 -10.30 14.53
C ARG A 160 18.84 -9.29 14.16
N GLU A 161 19.20 -8.12 13.64
CA GLU A 161 18.25 -7.13 13.14
C GLU A 161 17.51 -7.62 11.90
N ILE A 162 18.19 -8.29 10.96
CA ILE A 162 17.55 -8.93 9.80
C ILE A 162 16.63 -10.07 10.23
N GLU A 163 17.07 -10.93 11.16
CA GLU A 163 16.26 -12.02 11.72
C GLU A 163 15.01 -11.48 12.43
N LYS A 164 15.16 -10.45 13.27
CA LYS A 164 14.04 -9.77 13.95
C LYS A 164 13.08 -9.13 12.95
N ALA A 165 13.58 -8.35 11.98
CA ALA A 165 12.76 -7.68 10.97
C ALA A 165 12.05 -8.68 10.05
N ASN A 166 12.61 -9.88 9.83
CA ASN A 166 11.94 -10.96 9.11
C ASN A 166 10.84 -11.61 9.97
N ALA A 167 11.07 -11.86 11.27
CA ALA A 167 10.04 -12.36 12.19
C ALA A 167 8.88 -11.36 12.38
N GLU A 168 9.15 -10.07 12.44
CA GLU A 168 8.13 -9.00 12.48
C GLU A 168 7.32 -8.95 11.17
N LYS A 169 7.97 -9.13 10.00
CA LYS A 169 7.25 -9.27 8.72
C LYS A 169 6.42 -10.54 8.63
N GLU A 170 6.95 -11.68 9.07
CA GLU A 170 6.25 -12.97 9.00
C GLU A 170 5.04 -12.99 9.93
N THR A 171 5.16 -12.46 11.15
CA THR A 171 4.03 -12.31 12.08
C THR A 171 2.98 -11.32 11.55
N ALA A 172 3.39 -10.19 10.94
CA ALA A 172 2.47 -9.27 10.29
C ALA A 172 1.73 -9.89 9.08
N ILE A 173 2.44 -10.64 8.22
CA ILE A 173 1.86 -11.36 7.08
C ILE A 173 0.90 -12.46 7.56
N SER A 174 1.26 -13.19 8.62
CA SER A 174 0.40 -14.21 9.24
C SER A 174 -0.86 -13.60 9.84
N GLY A 175 -0.73 -12.47 10.54
CA GLY A 175 -1.85 -11.70 11.07
C GLY A 175 -2.80 -11.17 9.99
N LEU A 176 -2.27 -10.66 8.87
CA LEU A 176 -3.05 -10.22 7.72
C LEU A 176 -3.79 -11.38 7.04
N LYS A 177 -3.13 -12.53 6.82
CA LYS A 177 -3.79 -13.74 6.30
C LYS A 177 -4.94 -14.17 7.20
N ALA A 178 -4.67 -14.30 8.51
CA ALA A 178 -5.69 -14.66 9.50
C ALA A 178 -6.77 -13.58 9.73
N HIS A 179 -6.64 -12.39 9.13
CA HIS A 179 -7.71 -11.40 9.02
C HIS A 179 -8.56 -11.68 7.78
N PHE A 180 -7.95 -11.76 6.60
CA PHE A 180 -8.64 -12.07 5.35
C PHE A 180 -9.37 -13.42 5.40
N ASP A 181 -8.78 -14.46 5.98
CA ASP A 181 -9.42 -15.78 6.14
C ASP A 181 -10.71 -15.68 6.99
N LYS A 182 -10.74 -14.80 8.01
CA LYS A 182 -11.94 -14.54 8.81
C LYS A 182 -12.97 -13.70 8.07
N GLU A 183 -12.55 -12.68 7.32
CA GLU A 183 -13.45 -11.87 6.50
C GLU A 183 -14.11 -12.72 5.41
N VAL A 184 -13.34 -13.58 4.73
CA VAL A 184 -13.85 -14.55 3.75
C VAL A 184 -14.84 -15.53 4.40
N ALA A 185 -14.50 -16.09 5.57
CA ALA A 185 -15.41 -16.98 6.30
C ALA A 185 -16.72 -16.26 6.71
N VAL A 186 -16.65 -15.02 7.22
CA VAL A 186 -17.83 -14.23 7.60
C VAL A 186 -18.67 -13.83 6.38
N LEU A 187 -18.06 -13.57 5.23
CA LEU A 187 -18.78 -13.31 3.98
C LEU A 187 -19.46 -14.58 3.44
N GLN A 188 -18.79 -15.73 3.47
CA GLN A 188 -19.37 -17.02 3.10
C GLN A 188 -20.56 -17.38 4.00
N ASP A 189 -20.40 -17.25 5.32
CA ASP A 189 -21.43 -17.48 6.35
C ASP A 189 -22.60 -16.47 6.25
N ARG A 190 -22.39 -15.28 5.70
CA ARG A 190 -23.49 -14.37 5.33
C ARG A 190 -24.21 -14.84 4.07
N TYR A 191 -23.49 -15.11 2.98
CA TYR A 191 -24.09 -15.57 1.72
C TYR A 191 -24.83 -16.91 1.88
N GLU A 192 -24.35 -17.83 2.71
CA GLU A 192 -25.04 -19.10 2.99
C GLU A 192 -26.35 -18.88 3.77
N ARG A 193 -26.37 -17.94 4.73
CA ARG A 193 -27.63 -17.53 5.39
C ARG A 193 -28.58 -16.82 4.44
N GLU A 194 -28.09 -15.90 3.61
CA GLU A 194 -28.90 -15.17 2.62
C GLU A 194 -29.52 -16.12 1.59
N LEU A 195 -28.74 -17.07 1.05
CA LEU A 195 -29.23 -18.11 0.14
C LEU A 195 -30.25 -19.04 0.83
N SER A 196 -30.03 -19.38 2.10
CA SER A 196 -30.95 -20.24 2.86
C SER A 196 -32.26 -19.51 3.19
N ALA A 197 -32.20 -18.23 3.57
CA ALA A 197 -33.37 -17.40 3.80
C ALA A 197 -34.18 -17.17 2.50
N LEU A 198 -33.49 -16.91 1.38
CA LEU A 198 -34.12 -16.72 0.07
C LEU A 198 -34.79 -18.01 -0.45
N ARG A 199 -34.17 -19.18 -0.22
CA ARG A 199 -34.82 -20.49 -0.48
C ARG A 199 -36.08 -20.66 0.36
N GLY A 200 -36.01 -20.42 1.67
CA GLY A 200 -37.17 -20.49 2.57
C GLY A 200 -38.29 -19.51 2.17
N GLN A 201 -37.93 -18.31 1.68
CA GLN A 201 -38.89 -17.34 1.15
C GLN A 201 -39.59 -17.87 -0.11
N TYR A 202 -38.85 -18.41 -1.10
CA TYR A 202 -39.45 -19.00 -2.30
C TYR A 202 -40.27 -20.25 -2.00
N GLU A 203 -39.89 -21.08 -1.02
CA GLU A 203 -40.69 -22.22 -0.57
C GLU A 203 -42.01 -21.76 0.08
N LEU A 204 -41.97 -20.73 0.93
CA LEU A 204 -43.18 -20.12 1.52
C LEU A 204 -44.08 -19.47 0.45
N GLU A 205 -43.50 -18.77 -0.53
CA GLU A 205 -44.23 -18.17 -1.64
C GLU A 205 -44.88 -19.24 -2.54
N ALA A 206 -44.16 -20.33 -2.85
CA ALA A 206 -44.69 -21.47 -3.61
C ALA A 206 -45.81 -22.20 -2.86
N ILE A 207 -45.72 -22.34 -1.53
CA ILE A 207 -46.78 -22.91 -0.70
C ILE A 207 -47.99 -21.95 -0.65
N SER A 208 -47.75 -20.64 -0.47
CA SER A 208 -48.80 -19.62 -0.40
C SER A 208 -49.59 -19.54 -1.70
N THR A 209 -48.91 -19.37 -2.84
CA THR A 209 -49.52 -19.32 -4.18
C THR A 209 -50.27 -20.61 -4.53
N LYS A 210 -49.70 -21.78 -4.21
CA LYS A 210 -50.40 -23.07 -4.37
C LYS A 210 -51.66 -23.15 -3.50
N SER A 211 -51.62 -22.67 -2.26
CA SER A 211 -52.80 -22.67 -1.37
C SER A 211 -53.89 -21.70 -1.84
N ALA A 212 -53.52 -20.53 -2.37
CA ALA A 212 -54.45 -19.57 -2.95
C ALA A 212 -55.12 -20.15 -4.19
N HIS A 213 -54.37 -20.80 -5.08
CA HIS A 213 -54.92 -21.44 -6.27
C HIS A 213 -55.81 -22.66 -5.94
N SER A 214 -55.49 -23.42 -4.88
CA SER A 214 -56.38 -24.49 -4.39
C SER A 214 -57.74 -23.92 -3.98
N ARG A 215 -57.77 -22.88 -3.13
CA ARG A 215 -59.00 -22.21 -2.71
C ARG A 215 -59.78 -21.61 -3.87
N GLU A 216 -59.08 -21.07 -4.88
CA GLU A 216 -59.73 -20.55 -6.09
C GLU A 216 -60.38 -21.68 -6.90
N MET A 217 -59.70 -22.82 -7.06
CA MET A 217 -60.25 -24.00 -7.74
C MET A 217 -61.42 -24.62 -6.96
N GLU A 218 -61.35 -24.65 -5.63
CA GLU A 218 -62.44 -25.08 -4.74
C GLU A 218 -63.68 -24.17 -4.90
N SER A 219 -63.48 -22.84 -4.91
CA SER A 219 -64.54 -21.85 -5.12
C SER A 219 -65.14 -21.89 -6.53
N ARG A 220 -64.30 -22.11 -7.56
CA ARG A 220 -64.77 -22.32 -8.94
C ARG A 220 -65.57 -23.63 -9.05
N ASN A 221 -65.14 -24.70 -8.40
CA ASN A 221 -65.84 -25.99 -8.39
C ASN A 221 -67.18 -25.92 -7.64
N SER A 222 -67.27 -25.23 -6.51
CA SER A 222 -68.56 -25.01 -5.84
C SER A 222 -69.50 -24.20 -6.73
N ARG A 223 -69.00 -23.14 -7.39
CA ARG A 223 -69.81 -22.34 -8.30
C ARG A 223 -70.27 -23.10 -9.55
N ILE A 224 -69.47 -24.05 -10.05
CA ILE A 224 -69.88 -24.97 -11.12
C ILE A 224 -71.02 -25.87 -10.62
N SER A 225 -70.88 -26.46 -9.44
CA SER A 225 -71.93 -27.30 -8.82
C SER A 225 -73.25 -26.53 -8.64
N ASP A 226 -73.20 -25.29 -8.13
CA ASP A 226 -74.38 -24.41 -8.00
C ASP A 226 -75.09 -24.20 -9.35
N LEU A 227 -74.32 -23.93 -10.41
CA LEU A 227 -74.84 -23.69 -11.75
C LEU A 227 -75.40 -24.97 -12.38
N GLU A 228 -74.74 -26.10 -12.23
CA GLU A 228 -75.28 -27.40 -12.67
C GLU A 228 -76.58 -27.78 -11.93
N ASN A 229 -76.65 -27.52 -10.62
CA ASN A 229 -77.86 -27.73 -9.84
C ASN A 229 -79.00 -26.83 -10.35
N SER A 230 -78.71 -25.55 -10.62
CA SER A 230 -79.67 -24.59 -11.18
C SER A 230 -80.11 -24.92 -12.61
N VAL A 231 -79.25 -25.53 -13.44
CA VAL A 231 -79.63 -26.05 -14.76
C VAL A 231 -80.57 -27.24 -14.58
N ARG A 232 -80.21 -28.20 -13.72
CA ARG A 232 -81.04 -29.40 -13.46
C ARG A 232 -82.42 -29.07 -12.86
N THR A 233 -82.57 -28.01 -12.07
CA THR A 233 -83.89 -27.54 -11.63
C THR A 233 -84.70 -26.90 -12.76
N LEU A 234 -84.08 -26.02 -13.56
CA LEU A 234 -84.74 -25.39 -14.71
C LEU A 234 -85.13 -26.41 -15.80
N GLU A 235 -84.34 -27.46 -15.98
CA GLU A 235 -84.69 -28.58 -16.86
C GLU A 235 -85.95 -29.31 -16.38
N GLY A 236 -86.04 -29.59 -15.07
CA GLY A 236 -87.22 -30.19 -14.44
C GLY A 236 -88.46 -29.30 -14.51
N GLU A 237 -88.35 -28.00 -14.19
CA GLU A 237 -89.44 -27.02 -14.35
C GLU A 237 -89.93 -26.95 -15.80
N LYS A 238 -89.00 -26.98 -16.77
CA LYS A 238 -89.31 -26.99 -18.21
C LYS A 238 -90.06 -28.25 -18.64
N ASP A 239 -89.74 -29.42 -18.07
CA ASP A 239 -90.48 -30.66 -18.33
C ASP A 239 -91.85 -30.65 -17.64
N GLU A 240 -91.97 -30.15 -16.41
CA GLU A 240 -93.26 -30.02 -15.72
C GLU A 240 -94.21 -29.08 -16.48
N PHE A 241 -93.72 -27.92 -16.95
CA PHE A 241 -94.53 -27.02 -17.78
C PHE A 241 -94.93 -27.66 -19.12
N PHE A 242 -94.12 -28.56 -19.68
CA PHE A 242 -94.44 -29.27 -20.92
C PHE A 242 -95.52 -30.33 -20.70
N ASP A 243 -95.47 -31.07 -19.59
CA ASP A 243 -96.52 -32.02 -19.18
C ASP A 243 -97.83 -31.29 -18.84
N GLN A 244 -97.76 -30.16 -18.11
CA GLN A 244 -98.92 -29.30 -17.87
C GLN A 244 -99.54 -28.78 -19.18
N LEU A 245 -98.71 -28.39 -20.16
CA LEU A 245 -99.19 -27.95 -21.48
C LEU A 245 -99.89 -29.08 -22.24
N GLN A 246 -99.34 -30.31 -22.23
CA GLN A 246 -99.96 -31.49 -22.84
C GLN A 246 -101.31 -31.83 -22.19
N LEU A 247 -101.39 -31.78 -20.85
CA LEU A 247 -102.65 -32.00 -20.12
C LEU A 247 -103.70 -30.95 -20.51
N ARG A 248 -103.34 -29.66 -20.58
CA ARG A 248 -104.26 -28.60 -21.04
C ARG A 248 -104.67 -28.75 -22.49
N GLN A 249 -103.78 -29.21 -23.37
CA GLN A 249 -104.12 -29.51 -24.76
C GLN A 249 -105.16 -30.65 -24.85
N ALA A 250 -104.96 -31.74 -24.09
CA ALA A 250 -105.90 -32.85 -24.02
C ALA A 250 -107.26 -32.46 -23.40
N GLU A 251 -107.27 -31.62 -22.36
CA GLU A 251 -108.50 -31.02 -21.81
C GLU A 251 -109.26 -30.19 -22.86
N LEU A 252 -108.55 -29.34 -23.61
CA LEU A 252 -109.13 -28.51 -24.67
C LEU A 252 -109.70 -29.38 -25.80
N GLU A 253 -108.96 -30.37 -26.30
CA GLU A 253 -109.42 -31.29 -27.34
C GLU A 253 -110.63 -32.13 -26.88
N SER A 254 -110.64 -32.59 -25.63
CA SER A 254 -111.79 -33.27 -25.03
C SER A 254 -113.01 -32.36 -24.92
N SER A 255 -112.83 -31.13 -24.44
CA SER A 255 -113.91 -30.13 -24.34
C SER A 255 -114.50 -29.78 -25.70
N ARG A 256 -113.65 -29.67 -26.73
CA ARG A 256 -114.04 -29.43 -28.12
C ARG A 256 -114.83 -30.59 -28.70
N SER A 257 -114.36 -31.83 -28.55
CA SER A 257 -115.09 -33.01 -29.01
C SER A 257 -116.46 -33.14 -28.32
N ARG A 258 -116.55 -32.76 -27.05
CA ARG A 258 -117.83 -32.66 -26.32
C ARG A 258 -118.75 -31.56 -26.86
N LEU A 259 -118.22 -30.40 -27.23
CA LEU A 259 -118.99 -29.33 -27.87
C LEU A 259 -119.50 -29.77 -29.25
N GLU A 260 -118.65 -30.32 -30.11
CA GLU A 260 -119.01 -30.85 -31.43
C GLU A 260 -120.11 -31.95 -31.31
N SER A 261 -120.07 -32.78 -30.26
CA SER A 261 -121.12 -33.74 -29.93
C SER A 261 -122.45 -33.09 -29.47
N LEU A 262 -122.38 -32.04 -28.64
CA LEU A 262 -123.56 -31.30 -28.18
C LEU A 262 -124.20 -30.46 -29.29
N GLU A 263 -123.42 -29.93 -30.23
CA GLU A 263 -123.91 -29.28 -31.45
C GLU A 263 -124.62 -30.29 -32.36
N GLY A 264 -124.04 -31.50 -32.52
CA GLY A 264 -124.71 -32.63 -33.16
C GLY A 264 -126.07 -32.96 -32.53
N GLN A 265 -126.12 -33.14 -31.21
CA GLN A 265 -127.38 -33.37 -30.49
C GLN A 265 -128.37 -32.20 -30.63
N THR A 266 -127.87 -30.96 -30.61
CA THR A 266 -128.71 -29.76 -30.78
C THR A 266 -129.32 -29.67 -32.17
N THR A 267 -128.57 -30.01 -33.22
CA THR A 267 -129.12 -30.04 -34.60
C THR A 267 -130.13 -31.17 -34.79
N GLU A 268 -129.92 -32.33 -34.18
CA GLU A 268 -130.89 -33.44 -34.13
C GLU A 268 -132.18 -33.03 -33.39
N PHE A 269 -132.08 -32.43 -32.21
CA PHE A 269 -133.25 -31.92 -31.49
C PHE A 269 -133.98 -30.80 -32.25
N GLN A 270 -133.27 -29.95 -33.02
CA GLN A 270 -133.91 -28.99 -33.92
C GLN A 270 -134.65 -29.66 -35.08
N TYR A 271 -134.17 -30.80 -35.59
CA TYR A 271 -134.88 -31.58 -36.60
C TYR A 271 -136.15 -32.22 -36.01
N GLN A 272 -136.03 -32.93 -34.88
CA GLN A 272 -137.16 -33.52 -34.16
C GLN A 272 -138.20 -32.48 -33.74
N LEU A 273 -137.77 -31.28 -33.33
CA LEU A 273 -138.69 -30.19 -32.99
C LEU A 273 -139.47 -29.71 -34.22
N ARG A 274 -138.83 -29.60 -35.40
CA ARG A 274 -139.53 -29.28 -36.66
C ARG A 274 -140.55 -30.36 -37.02
N GLU A 275 -140.14 -31.63 -37.06
CA GLU A 275 -141.04 -32.75 -37.32
C GLU A 275 -142.23 -32.79 -36.34
N SER A 276 -141.99 -32.52 -35.05
CA SER A 276 -143.06 -32.44 -34.04
C SER A 276 -143.99 -31.25 -34.25
N ASN A 277 -143.48 -30.10 -34.70
CA ASN A 277 -144.30 -28.93 -35.02
C ASN A 277 -145.11 -29.14 -36.30
N ASP A 278 -144.55 -29.78 -37.33
CA ASP A 278 -145.26 -30.15 -38.55
C ASP A 278 -146.38 -31.16 -38.23
N ARG A 279 -146.10 -32.13 -37.35
CA ARG A 279 -147.12 -33.06 -36.84
C ARG A 279 -148.17 -32.39 -35.96
N ILE A 280 -147.80 -31.39 -35.15
CA ILE A 280 -148.76 -30.57 -34.39
C ILE A 280 -149.62 -29.75 -35.36
N ALA A 281 -149.06 -29.18 -36.44
CA ALA A 281 -149.81 -28.44 -37.45
C ALA A 281 -150.90 -29.33 -38.08
N LEU A 282 -150.54 -30.52 -38.55
CA LEU A 282 -151.47 -31.54 -39.05
C LEU A 282 -152.55 -31.89 -38.01
N LEU A 283 -152.15 -32.20 -36.77
CA LEU A 283 -153.11 -32.50 -35.70
C LEU A 283 -154.00 -31.30 -35.36
N THR A 284 -153.54 -30.05 -35.51
CA THR A 284 -154.40 -28.86 -35.31
C THR A 284 -155.33 -28.58 -36.48
N GLU A 285 -155.00 -29.02 -37.69
CA GLU A 285 -155.91 -29.03 -38.84
C GLU A 285 -157.01 -30.07 -38.62
N GLU A 286 -156.65 -31.31 -38.27
CA GLU A 286 -157.59 -32.37 -37.86
C GLU A 286 -158.47 -31.94 -36.67
N LEU A 287 -157.91 -31.26 -35.66
CA LEU A 287 -158.66 -30.75 -34.50
C LEU A 287 -159.52 -29.53 -34.88
N ALA A 288 -159.17 -28.75 -35.91
CA ALA A 288 -160.01 -27.70 -36.45
C ALA A 288 -161.18 -28.25 -37.28
N ASP A 289 -160.99 -29.38 -37.98
CA ASP A 289 -162.08 -30.16 -38.59
C ASP A 289 -162.99 -30.76 -37.50
N ALA A 290 -162.40 -31.43 -36.50
CA ALA A 290 -163.15 -32.02 -35.38
C ALA A 290 -163.84 -30.98 -34.50
N ARG A 291 -163.34 -29.73 -34.42
CA ARG A 291 -164.06 -28.61 -33.77
C ARG A 291 -165.21 -28.09 -34.62
N ARG A 292 -165.08 -28.05 -35.95
CA ARG A 292 -166.24 -27.81 -36.84
C ARG A 292 -167.30 -28.92 -36.70
N GLU A 293 -166.91 -30.15 -36.36
CA GLU A 293 -167.84 -31.23 -35.96
C GLU A 293 -168.37 -31.05 -34.52
N GLN A 294 -167.56 -30.59 -33.57
CA GLN A 294 -167.95 -30.45 -32.15
C GLN A 294 -168.75 -29.18 -31.84
N GLU A 295 -168.61 -28.09 -32.61
CA GLU A 295 -169.50 -26.93 -32.52
C GLU A 295 -170.95 -27.28 -32.92
N MET A 296 -171.16 -28.39 -33.66
CA MET A 296 -172.48 -28.99 -33.86
C MET A 296 -172.97 -29.87 -32.69
N ARG A 297 -172.18 -30.02 -31.61
CA ARG A 297 -172.45 -30.91 -30.45
C ARG A 297 -172.25 -30.26 -29.07
N THR A 298 -172.95 -29.14 -28.85
CA THR A 298 -173.54 -28.68 -27.57
C THR A 298 -172.72 -28.58 -26.26
N GLN A 299 -173.10 -27.58 -25.46
CA GLN A 299 -172.56 -27.17 -24.16
C GLN A 299 -172.65 -28.22 -23.01
N VAL A 300 -172.07 -27.80 -21.86
CA VAL A 300 -172.40 -28.11 -20.44
C VAL A 300 -171.50 -29.13 -19.72
N ALA A 301 -170.69 -28.62 -18.77
CA ALA A 301 -170.69 -29.02 -17.34
C ALA A 301 -169.61 -28.23 -16.57
N GLY A 302 -169.89 -27.82 -15.32
CA GLY A 302 -168.88 -27.34 -14.36
C GLY A 302 -168.53 -28.45 -13.35
N PRO A 303 -167.29 -28.50 -12.80
CA PRO A 303 -166.83 -29.62 -11.98
C PRO A 303 -167.39 -29.63 -10.55
N SER A 304 -167.26 -30.78 -9.88
CA SER A 304 -167.76 -31.04 -8.53
C SER A 304 -166.74 -30.72 -7.43
N ALA A 305 -167.20 -30.75 -6.17
CA ALA A 305 -166.37 -30.46 -4.99
C ALA A 305 -165.18 -31.42 -4.79
N GLU A 306 -165.22 -32.62 -5.38
CA GLU A 306 -164.12 -33.60 -5.30
C GLU A 306 -162.86 -33.12 -6.04
N GLU A 307 -163.02 -32.33 -7.11
CA GLU A 307 -161.88 -31.67 -7.77
C GLU A 307 -161.25 -30.61 -6.86
N VAL A 308 -162.02 -29.90 -6.04
CA VAL A 308 -161.49 -28.88 -5.12
C VAL A 308 -160.59 -29.52 -4.06
N THR A 309 -161.00 -30.65 -3.47
CA THR A 309 -160.16 -31.40 -2.53
C THR A 309 -158.93 -32.04 -3.18
N ARG A 310 -159.06 -32.49 -4.44
CA ARG A 310 -157.93 -33.00 -5.23
C ARG A 310 -156.94 -31.89 -5.61
N LEU A 311 -157.42 -30.68 -5.89
CA LEU A 311 -156.60 -29.50 -6.17
C LEU A 311 -155.87 -28.99 -4.92
N LEU A 312 -156.50 -29.04 -3.75
CA LEU A 312 -155.87 -28.68 -2.47
C LEU A 312 -154.72 -29.64 -2.12
N SER A 313 -154.97 -30.95 -2.12
CA SER A 313 -153.91 -31.95 -1.87
C SER A 313 -152.79 -31.92 -2.93
N ALA A 314 -153.13 -31.66 -4.21
CA ALA A 314 -152.13 -31.42 -5.25
C ALA A 314 -151.37 -30.09 -5.10
N ALA A 315 -151.90 -29.11 -4.35
CA ALA A 315 -151.19 -27.89 -3.99
C ALA A 315 -150.28 -28.11 -2.77
N GLU A 316 -150.75 -28.83 -1.75
CA GLU A 316 -149.95 -29.22 -0.58
C GLU A 316 -148.68 -29.97 -1.00
N VAL A 317 -148.80 -31.01 -1.82
CA VAL A 317 -147.64 -31.77 -2.35
C VAL A 317 -146.70 -30.89 -3.18
N LYS A 318 -147.20 -29.88 -3.90
CA LYS A 318 -146.37 -28.90 -4.63
C LYS A 318 -145.63 -27.94 -3.69
N TYR A 319 -146.24 -27.54 -2.59
CA TYR A 319 -145.57 -26.70 -1.60
C TYR A 319 -144.59 -27.50 -0.73
N GLU A 320 -144.89 -28.74 -0.35
CA GLU A 320 -143.97 -29.62 0.36
C GLU A 320 -142.72 -29.94 -0.48
N SER A 321 -142.90 -30.33 -1.76
CA SER A 321 -141.78 -30.54 -2.68
C SER A 321 -140.95 -29.27 -2.85
N ARG A 322 -141.59 -28.10 -3.08
CA ARG A 322 -140.89 -26.81 -3.17
C ARG A 322 -140.15 -26.44 -1.88
N ILE A 323 -140.70 -26.72 -0.70
CA ILE A 323 -140.03 -26.53 0.58
C ILE A 323 -138.85 -27.50 0.72
N SER A 324 -138.98 -28.74 0.24
CA SER A 324 -137.87 -29.72 0.21
C SER A 324 -136.73 -29.23 -0.69
N ASP A 325 -137.05 -28.62 -1.83
CA ASP A 325 -136.05 -28.11 -2.77
C ASP A 325 -135.37 -26.84 -2.26
N LEU A 326 -136.13 -25.93 -1.66
CA LEU A 326 -135.56 -24.75 -0.99
C LEU A 326 -134.63 -25.15 0.18
N ARG A 327 -134.96 -26.21 0.92
CA ARG A 327 -134.06 -26.79 1.96
C ARG A 327 -132.79 -27.40 1.36
N LYS A 328 -132.89 -28.14 0.24
CA LYS A 328 -131.72 -28.66 -0.50
C LYS A 328 -130.83 -27.53 -1.03
N GLN A 329 -131.43 -26.47 -1.55
CA GLN A 329 -130.72 -25.28 -2.05
C GLN A 329 -130.02 -24.52 -0.92
N LEU A 330 -130.68 -24.28 0.21
CA LEU A 330 -130.06 -23.67 1.38
C LEU A 330 -128.85 -24.49 1.87
N ALA A 331 -129.04 -25.80 2.06
CA ALA A 331 -127.98 -26.71 2.47
C ALA A 331 -126.90 -26.96 1.38
N ALA A 332 -127.06 -26.43 0.17
CA ALA A 332 -126.02 -26.36 -0.85
C ALA A 332 -125.22 -25.06 -0.73
N VAL A 333 -125.90 -23.92 -0.65
CA VAL A 333 -125.27 -22.60 -0.44
C VAL A 333 -124.50 -22.53 0.88
N GLU A 334 -124.97 -23.20 1.94
CA GLU A 334 -124.24 -23.31 3.21
C GLU A 334 -122.92 -24.09 3.05
N ARG A 335 -122.90 -25.17 2.24
CA ARG A 335 -121.65 -25.89 1.93
C ARG A 335 -120.74 -25.10 1.00
N GLU A 336 -121.27 -24.45 -0.02
CA GLU A 336 -120.50 -23.57 -0.91
C GLU A 336 -119.84 -22.40 -0.14
N ARG A 337 -120.52 -21.87 0.89
CA ARG A 337 -119.92 -20.93 1.86
C ARG A 337 -118.79 -21.60 2.63
N ASP A 338 -119.04 -22.73 3.29
CA ASP A 338 -118.06 -23.36 4.19
C ASP A 338 -116.80 -23.85 3.43
N GLU A 339 -116.99 -24.37 2.23
CA GLU A 339 -115.92 -24.72 1.29
C GLU A 339 -115.15 -23.46 0.85
N GLY A 340 -115.85 -22.36 0.56
CA GLY A 340 -115.24 -21.06 0.25
C GLY A 340 -114.46 -20.45 1.42
N GLU A 341 -114.98 -20.49 2.65
CA GLU A 341 -114.30 -20.00 3.85
C GLU A 341 -113.06 -20.85 4.18
N ALA A 342 -113.12 -22.18 3.99
CA ALA A 342 -111.97 -23.07 4.11
C ALA A 342 -110.90 -22.78 3.03
N ASP A 343 -111.32 -22.47 1.80
CA ASP A 343 -110.43 -22.07 0.71
C ASP A 343 -109.73 -20.74 0.95
N TRP A 344 -110.47 -19.72 1.38
CA TRP A 344 -109.89 -18.43 1.75
C TRP A 344 -108.94 -18.56 2.95
N SER A 345 -109.28 -19.40 3.94
CA SER A 345 -108.41 -19.70 5.08
C SER A 345 -107.10 -20.36 4.64
N ARG A 346 -107.16 -21.37 3.75
CA ARG A 346 -105.97 -22.01 3.18
C ARG A 346 -105.09 -21.00 2.44
N LYS A 347 -105.66 -20.29 1.47
CA LYS A 347 -104.97 -19.24 0.67
C LYS A 347 -104.35 -18.15 1.55
N LEU A 348 -105.00 -17.76 2.65
CA LEU A 348 -104.44 -16.79 3.59
C LEU A 348 -103.23 -17.37 4.35
N THR A 349 -103.29 -18.62 4.83
CA THR A 349 -102.13 -19.25 5.50
C THR A 349 -100.95 -19.50 4.57
N GLU A 350 -101.20 -19.79 3.29
CA GLU A 350 -100.18 -19.88 2.24
C GLU A 350 -99.51 -18.52 2.01
N LYS A 351 -100.29 -17.45 1.85
CA LYS A 351 -99.76 -16.09 1.66
C LYS A 351 -99.02 -15.55 2.89
N VAL A 352 -99.41 -15.94 4.11
CA VAL A 352 -98.62 -15.65 5.33
C VAL A 352 -97.27 -16.38 5.27
N ARG A 353 -97.22 -17.67 4.90
CA ARG A 353 -95.96 -18.41 4.73
C ARG A 353 -95.07 -17.84 3.64
N GLU A 354 -95.63 -17.40 2.51
CA GLU A 354 -94.88 -16.72 1.45
C GLU A 354 -94.25 -15.41 1.97
N LEU A 355 -95.01 -14.59 2.70
CA LEU A 355 -94.49 -13.35 3.29
C LEU A 355 -93.42 -13.61 4.36
N GLU A 356 -93.56 -14.66 5.17
CA GLU A 356 -92.54 -15.09 6.14
C GLU A 356 -91.26 -15.57 5.44
N SER A 357 -91.39 -16.36 4.36
CA SER A 357 -90.27 -16.82 3.53
C SER A 357 -89.53 -15.65 2.88
N LEU A 358 -90.26 -14.75 2.21
CA LEU A 358 -89.71 -13.54 1.58
C LEU A 358 -89.05 -12.61 2.61
N ARG A 359 -89.62 -12.48 3.81
CA ARG A 359 -89.01 -11.73 4.92
C ARG A 359 -87.73 -12.41 5.43
N GLY A 360 -87.70 -13.74 5.47
CA GLY A 360 -86.50 -14.53 5.74
C GLY A 360 -85.38 -14.23 4.74
N ILE A 361 -85.68 -14.38 3.44
CA ILE A 361 -84.75 -14.09 2.33
C ILE A 361 -84.26 -12.63 2.34
N LEU A 362 -85.15 -11.68 2.62
CA LEU A 362 -84.76 -10.27 2.75
C LEU A 362 -83.81 -10.05 3.94
N SER A 363 -84.04 -10.73 5.06
CA SER A 363 -83.19 -10.63 6.26
C SER A 363 -81.82 -11.29 6.11
N SER A 364 -81.70 -12.40 5.39
CA SER A 364 -80.40 -13.00 5.06
C SER A 364 -79.67 -12.17 4.00
N SER A 365 -80.38 -11.66 2.99
CA SER A 365 -79.83 -10.73 1.98
C SER A 365 -79.36 -9.40 2.59
N ALA A 366 -79.95 -8.95 3.70
CA ALA A 366 -79.46 -7.80 4.46
C ALA A 366 -78.13 -8.12 5.16
N LYS A 367 -78.05 -9.24 5.89
CA LYS A 367 -76.83 -9.68 6.59
C LYS A 367 -75.65 -9.93 5.64
N VAL A 368 -75.88 -10.62 4.52
CA VAL A 368 -74.82 -10.86 3.53
C VAL A 368 -74.27 -9.54 2.99
N ARG A 369 -75.10 -8.52 2.73
CA ARG A 369 -74.61 -7.18 2.36
C ARG A 369 -73.85 -6.45 3.47
N GLU A 370 -74.17 -6.73 4.73
CA GLU A 370 -73.47 -6.19 5.90
C GLU A 370 -72.07 -6.82 6.00
N GLU A 371 -71.98 -8.14 5.90
CA GLU A 371 -70.73 -8.93 5.85
C GLU A 371 -69.86 -8.57 4.61
N GLU A 372 -70.47 -8.39 3.43
CA GLU A 372 -69.81 -7.89 2.21
C GLU A 372 -69.30 -6.44 2.39
N SER A 373 -70.04 -5.59 3.10
CA SER A 373 -69.65 -4.20 3.39
C SER A 373 -68.48 -4.15 4.39
N GLU A 374 -68.53 -4.93 5.47
CA GLU A 374 -67.46 -5.03 6.46
C GLU A 374 -66.17 -5.57 5.84
N SER A 375 -66.24 -6.66 5.08
CA SER A 375 -65.07 -7.22 4.37
C SER A 375 -64.51 -6.28 3.31
N ALA A 376 -65.37 -5.58 2.53
CA ALA A 376 -64.91 -4.54 1.62
C ALA A 376 -64.26 -3.34 2.33
N ASN A 377 -64.70 -3.00 3.54
CA ASN A 377 -64.09 -1.93 4.34
C ASN A 377 -62.76 -2.37 4.98
N ALA A 378 -62.64 -3.63 5.42
CA ALA A 378 -61.37 -4.20 5.87
C ALA A 378 -60.32 -4.20 4.75
N LEU A 379 -60.67 -4.68 3.55
CA LEU A 379 -59.79 -4.67 2.38
C LEU A 379 -59.39 -3.24 1.95
N ARG A 380 -60.30 -2.25 2.08
CA ARG A 380 -59.96 -0.83 1.87
C ARG A 380 -58.94 -0.32 2.89
N ALA A 381 -59.08 -0.67 4.17
CA ALA A 381 -58.15 -0.27 5.22
C ALA A 381 -56.76 -0.89 4.99
N GLU A 382 -56.69 -2.19 4.67
CA GLU A 382 -55.45 -2.89 4.32
C GLU A 382 -54.77 -2.26 3.09
N THR A 383 -55.56 -1.96 2.06
CA THR A 383 -55.09 -1.25 0.84
C THR A 383 -54.49 0.12 1.18
N GLU A 384 -55.06 0.85 2.14
CA GLU A 384 -54.54 2.17 2.54
C GLU A 384 -53.26 2.05 3.38
N THR A 385 -53.15 1.05 4.27
CA THR A 385 -51.91 0.78 4.99
C THR A 385 -50.77 0.39 4.04
N LEU A 386 -51.04 -0.47 3.05
CA LEU A 386 -50.04 -0.87 2.05
C LEU A 386 -49.57 0.29 1.17
N LYS A 387 -50.45 1.25 0.81
CA LYS A 387 -50.03 2.50 0.16
C LYS A 387 -49.08 3.31 1.07
N GLY A 388 -49.42 3.43 2.35
CA GLY A 388 -48.60 4.14 3.34
C GLY A 388 -47.19 3.54 3.48
N GLU A 389 -47.09 2.22 3.50
CA GLU A 389 -45.80 1.51 3.47
C GLU A 389 -45.03 1.75 2.17
N VAL A 390 -45.69 1.63 1.01
CA VAL A 390 -45.08 1.91 -0.30
C VAL A 390 -44.54 3.35 -0.37
N GLU A 391 -45.27 4.34 0.16
CA GLU A 391 -44.78 5.71 0.28
C GLU A 391 -43.55 5.83 1.20
N LEU A 392 -43.52 5.11 2.33
CA LEU A 392 -42.38 5.09 3.24
C LEU A 392 -41.14 4.47 2.58
N TYR A 393 -41.29 3.34 1.89
CA TYR A 393 -40.21 2.72 1.13
C TYR A 393 -39.72 3.62 -0.02
N GLN A 394 -40.61 4.32 -0.73
CA GLN A 394 -40.21 5.32 -1.74
C GLN A 394 -39.38 6.46 -1.12
N LYS A 395 -39.80 6.99 0.03
CA LYS A 395 -39.06 8.05 0.77
C LYS A 395 -37.69 7.54 1.26
N GLN A 396 -37.58 6.29 1.68
CA GLN A 396 -36.31 5.64 2.04
C GLN A 396 -35.39 5.46 0.81
N ILE A 397 -35.92 4.97 -0.31
CA ILE A 397 -35.15 4.78 -1.57
C ILE A 397 -34.60 6.13 -2.08
N LEU A 398 -35.37 7.20 -2.01
CA LEU A 398 -34.91 8.55 -2.38
C LEU A 398 -33.79 9.05 -1.46
N ASN A 399 -33.89 8.80 -0.15
CA ASN A 399 -32.84 9.16 0.81
C ASN A 399 -31.55 8.35 0.55
N LEU A 400 -31.64 7.04 0.32
CA LEU A 400 -30.50 6.19 -0.01
C LEU A 400 -29.84 6.59 -1.33
N ARG A 401 -30.60 6.96 -2.36
CA ARG A 401 -30.05 7.51 -3.62
C ARG A 401 -29.28 8.82 -3.38
N ALA A 402 -29.88 9.76 -2.64
CA ALA A 402 -29.23 11.03 -2.29
C ALA A 402 -28.01 10.86 -1.36
N GLN A 403 -27.87 9.72 -0.66
CA GLN A 403 -26.65 9.36 0.07
C GLN A 403 -25.59 8.75 -0.86
N ALA A 404 -25.99 7.85 -1.78
CA ALA A 404 -25.08 7.28 -2.78
C ALA A 404 -24.47 8.37 -3.69
N GLU A 405 -25.27 9.34 -4.14
CA GLU A 405 -24.81 10.50 -4.91
C GLU A 405 -23.70 11.26 -4.16
N ARG A 406 -23.94 11.62 -2.88
CA ARG A 406 -22.94 12.27 -2.01
C ARG A 406 -21.67 11.43 -1.82
N VAL A 407 -21.80 10.11 -1.72
CA VAL A 407 -20.62 9.22 -1.67
C VAL A 407 -19.85 9.27 -2.99
N THR A 408 -20.50 9.27 -4.16
CA THR A 408 -19.80 9.41 -5.44
C THR A 408 -19.17 10.79 -5.65
N GLU A 409 -19.76 11.86 -5.10
CA GLU A 409 -19.15 13.20 -5.10
C GLU A 409 -17.85 13.19 -4.28
N ILE A 410 -17.88 12.65 -3.07
CA ILE A 410 -16.70 12.49 -2.21
C ILE A 410 -15.64 11.64 -2.90
N GLU A 411 -16.00 10.49 -3.48
CA GLU A 411 -15.09 9.61 -4.21
C GLU A 411 -14.43 10.34 -5.39
N ASN A 412 -15.18 11.16 -6.14
CA ASN A 412 -14.66 11.95 -7.25
C ASN A 412 -13.71 13.07 -6.78
N THR A 413 -14.00 13.74 -5.66
CA THR A 413 -13.05 14.72 -5.08
C THR A 413 -11.77 14.05 -4.59
N ALA A 414 -11.85 12.86 -3.98
CA ALA A 414 -10.68 12.08 -3.58
C ALA A 414 -9.84 11.63 -4.78
N LYS A 415 -10.48 11.15 -5.87
CA LYS A 415 -9.80 10.83 -7.15
C LYS A 415 -9.07 12.04 -7.74
N SER A 416 -9.69 13.23 -7.71
CA SER A 416 -9.04 14.47 -8.16
C SER A 416 -7.81 14.82 -7.32
N GLN A 417 -7.91 14.75 -5.99
CA GLN A 417 -6.78 15.00 -5.09
C GLN A 417 -5.65 13.98 -5.31
N ILE A 418 -5.96 12.70 -5.51
CA ILE A 418 -4.97 11.66 -5.83
C ILE A 418 -4.27 11.98 -7.17
N ALA A 419 -5.00 12.40 -8.20
CA ALA A 419 -4.41 12.82 -9.47
C ALA A 419 -3.48 14.04 -9.33
N GLU A 420 -3.86 15.04 -8.51
CA GLU A 420 -3.01 16.17 -8.17
C GLU A 420 -1.75 15.79 -7.38
N TYR A 421 -1.85 14.87 -6.41
CA TYR A 421 -0.68 14.40 -5.68
C TYR A 421 0.26 13.61 -6.58
N ASN A 422 -0.29 12.78 -7.49
CA ASN A 422 0.50 12.05 -8.48
C ASN A 422 1.25 13.00 -9.45
N SER A 423 0.62 14.09 -9.92
CA SER A 423 1.32 15.07 -10.78
C SER A 423 2.39 15.86 -10.02
N LYS A 424 2.14 16.22 -8.75
CA LYS A 424 3.14 16.83 -7.84
C LYS A 424 4.33 15.87 -7.60
N ILE A 425 4.07 14.57 -7.39
CA ILE A 425 5.11 13.53 -7.25
C ILE A 425 5.94 13.39 -8.52
N ALA A 426 5.30 13.35 -9.70
CA ALA A 426 6.00 13.25 -10.98
C ALA A 426 6.91 14.47 -11.24
N ALA A 427 6.44 15.69 -10.94
CA ALA A 427 7.25 16.90 -11.05
C ALA A 427 8.46 16.90 -10.09
N LEU A 428 8.27 16.43 -8.85
CA LEU A 428 9.38 16.28 -7.90
C LEU A 428 10.38 15.20 -8.33
N GLN A 429 9.91 14.10 -8.92
CA GLN A 429 10.79 13.06 -9.50
C GLN A 429 11.62 13.60 -10.67
N GLN A 430 11.02 14.43 -11.54
CA GLN A 430 11.73 15.10 -12.62
C GLN A 430 12.83 16.03 -12.07
N LEU A 431 12.50 16.91 -11.10
CA LEU A 431 13.48 17.81 -10.48
C LEU A 431 14.63 17.05 -9.78
N ILE A 432 14.35 15.89 -9.19
CA ILE A 432 15.37 15.01 -8.60
C ILE A 432 16.30 14.44 -9.70
N GLU A 433 15.76 14.02 -10.84
CA GLU A 433 16.58 13.47 -11.93
C GLU A 433 17.39 14.54 -12.67
N GLU A 434 16.80 15.73 -12.88
CA GLU A 434 17.50 16.92 -13.36
C GLU A 434 18.66 17.28 -12.41
N GLY A 435 18.40 17.30 -11.09
CA GLY A 435 19.41 17.52 -10.06
C GLY A 435 20.57 16.51 -10.10
N LYS A 436 20.28 15.20 -10.22
CA LYS A 436 21.31 14.16 -10.41
C LYS A 436 22.10 14.39 -11.69
N SER A 437 21.44 14.72 -12.80
CA SER A 437 22.11 14.95 -14.09
C SER A 437 23.08 16.12 -14.01
N HIS A 438 22.71 17.19 -13.30
CA HIS A 438 23.56 18.33 -13.03
C HIS A 438 24.70 17.99 -12.07
N GLU A 439 24.47 17.16 -11.04
CA GLU A 439 25.54 16.68 -10.17
C GLU A 439 26.58 15.85 -10.94
N ILE A 440 26.13 14.96 -11.83
CA ILE A 440 27.01 14.17 -12.72
C ILE A 440 27.81 15.11 -13.64
N GLN A 441 27.17 16.14 -14.20
CA GLN A 441 27.82 17.16 -15.04
C GLN A 441 28.87 17.96 -14.25
N LEU A 442 28.58 18.38 -13.01
CA LEU A 442 29.51 19.08 -12.12
C LEU A 442 30.67 18.19 -11.64
N ARG A 443 30.42 16.90 -11.41
CA ARG A 443 31.48 15.91 -11.12
C ARG A 443 32.39 15.73 -12.34
N ALA A 444 31.84 15.71 -13.55
CA ALA A 444 32.61 15.61 -14.79
C ALA A 444 33.46 16.87 -15.05
N SER A 445 32.90 18.08 -14.89
CA SER A 445 33.67 19.33 -15.06
C SER A 445 34.73 19.51 -13.98
N ASN A 446 34.47 19.08 -12.73
CA ASN A 446 35.50 19.01 -11.71
C ASN A 446 36.63 18.03 -12.07
N LYS A 447 36.34 16.94 -12.78
CA LYS A 447 37.37 16.01 -13.27
C LYS A 447 38.23 16.66 -14.36
N THR A 448 37.62 17.32 -15.36
CA THR A 448 38.38 18.00 -16.43
C THR A 448 39.22 19.15 -15.87
N LEU A 449 38.67 19.99 -14.98
CA LEU A 449 39.43 21.05 -14.31
C LEU A 449 40.60 20.52 -13.48
N ARG A 450 40.47 19.35 -12.82
CA ARG A 450 41.59 18.70 -12.11
C ARG A 450 42.63 18.11 -13.06
N GLU A 451 42.25 17.68 -14.26
CA GLU A 451 43.18 17.22 -15.30
C GLU A 451 43.89 18.41 -15.99
N GLU A 452 43.19 19.51 -16.23
CA GLU A 452 43.74 20.79 -16.70
C GLU A 452 44.70 21.39 -15.68
N LEU A 453 44.33 21.44 -14.39
CA LEU A 453 45.23 21.86 -13.32
C LEU A 453 46.49 21.00 -13.27
N ARG A 454 46.39 19.67 -13.45
CA ARG A 454 47.58 18.80 -13.55
C ARG A 454 48.42 19.08 -14.81
N LYS A 455 47.79 19.38 -15.96
CA LYS A 455 48.50 19.77 -17.19
C LYS A 455 49.24 21.09 -16.99
N VAL A 456 48.61 22.09 -16.38
CA VAL A 456 49.21 23.39 -16.04
C VAL A 456 50.30 23.26 -14.97
N GLN A 457 50.11 22.43 -13.94
CA GLN A 457 51.16 22.12 -12.97
C GLN A 457 52.35 21.38 -13.61
N SER A 458 52.10 20.46 -14.54
CA SER A 458 53.17 19.73 -15.23
C SER A 458 53.93 20.61 -16.23
N SER A 459 53.26 21.55 -16.92
CA SER A 459 53.93 22.52 -17.79
C SER A 459 54.68 23.59 -16.99
N ALA A 460 54.11 24.06 -15.88
CA ALA A 460 54.80 24.93 -14.93
C ALA A 460 56.05 24.25 -14.34
N ALA A 461 55.94 22.99 -13.90
CA ALA A 461 57.08 22.22 -13.42
C ALA A 461 58.12 21.93 -14.53
N LEU A 462 57.70 21.81 -15.79
CA LEU A 462 58.62 21.69 -16.93
C LEU A 462 59.39 23.01 -17.17
N LEU A 463 58.71 24.15 -17.09
CA LEU A 463 59.29 25.49 -17.19
C LEU A 463 60.21 25.81 -15.99
N GLU A 464 59.83 25.37 -14.79
CA GLU A 464 60.66 25.50 -13.58
C GLU A 464 61.91 24.62 -13.65
N ARG A 465 61.79 23.40 -14.19
CA ARG A 465 62.92 22.49 -14.45
C ARG A 465 63.82 22.93 -15.63
N GLN A 466 63.39 23.92 -16.41
CA GLN A 466 64.23 24.64 -17.39
C GLN A 466 64.89 25.91 -16.81
N ARG A 467 64.65 26.27 -15.54
CA ARG A 467 65.30 27.40 -14.86
C ARG A 467 66.40 26.89 -13.93
N ASN A 468 67.53 27.61 -13.93
CA ASN A 468 68.67 27.28 -13.07
C ASN A 468 68.30 27.34 -11.58
N PRO A 469 68.89 26.49 -10.73
CA PRO A 469 68.64 26.53 -9.29
C PRO A 469 69.14 27.87 -8.71
N GLY A 470 68.25 28.58 -8.00
CA GLY A 470 68.63 29.76 -7.22
C GLY A 470 68.15 31.13 -7.74
N VAL A 471 66.84 31.28 -8.01
CA VAL A 471 66.14 32.56 -7.79
C VAL A 471 64.82 32.28 -7.07
N GLY A 472 64.81 32.45 -5.75
CA GLY A 472 63.59 32.38 -4.94
C GLY A 472 63.08 33.78 -4.63
N TYR A 473 61.79 34.03 -4.91
CA TYR A 473 61.07 35.19 -4.38
C TYR A 473 59.74 34.73 -3.80
N TRP A 474 59.68 34.66 -2.47
CA TRP A 474 58.46 34.39 -1.71
C TRP A 474 57.71 35.70 -1.41
N ALA A 475 56.39 35.61 -1.45
CA ALA A 475 55.40 36.35 -0.65
C ALA A 475 55.57 37.87 -0.41
N SER A 476 54.63 38.64 -0.95
CA SER A 476 53.87 39.65 -0.19
C SER A 476 52.41 39.53 -0.66
N ARG A 477 51.44 39.13 0.17
CA ARG A 477 50.73 39.97 1.17
C ARG A 477 50.25 41.31 0.61
N GLN A 478 48.93 41.43 0.50
CA GLN A 478 48.22 42.69 0.75
C GLN A 478 46.83 42.39 1.32
N ASP A 479 46.70 42.47 2.64
CA ASP A 479 45.43 42.45 3.37
C ASP A 479 44.88 43.89 3.45
N SER A 480 43.59 44.13 3.15
CA SER A 480 42.75 45.18 3.78
C SER A 480 41.28 45.09 3.32
N PRO A 481 40.28 45.42 4.18
CA PRO A 481 38.86 45.19 3.90
C PRO A 481 38.00 46.47 3.73
N SER A 482 36.86 46.33 3.04
CA SER A 482 35.63 47.13 3.19
C SER A 482 34.50 46.38 2.47
N ASP A 483 33.56 45.76 3.18
CA ASP A 483 32.29 46.38 3.64
C ASP A 483 31.50 47.12 2.53
N ALA A 484 30.42 46.47 2.06
CA ALA A 484 29.32 47.08 1.32
C ALA A 484 28.02 46.35 1.70
N LEU A 485 27.13 47.05 2.42
CA LEU A 485 25.91 46.49 3.00
C LEU A 485 24.66 46.80 2.17
N SER A 486 23.83 45.77 1.89
CA SER A 486 22.36 45.92 1.66
C SER A 486 21.94 46.69 0.38
N PRO A 487 20.63 46.83 0.02
CA PRO A 487 19.41 46.47 0.76
C PRO A 487 18.28 45.67 0.05
N ARG A 488 17.33 45.28 0.91
CA ARG A 488 15.98 44.71 0.76
C ARG A 488 15.05 45.27 -0.36
N SER A 489 14.24 44.39 -0.98
CA SER A 489 12.75 44.44 -1.15
C SER A 489 12.33 43.38 -2.19
N SER A 490 11.29 42.52 -2.09
CA SER A 490 9.90 42.64 -1.63
C SER A 490 9.00 43.54 -2.51
N VAL A 491 8.28 42.97 -3.51
CA VAL A 491 6.82 42.66 -3.49
C VAL A 491 6.31 42.07 -4.84
N SER A 492 5.17 41.36 -4.77
CA SER A 492 4.08 41.12 -5.76
C SER A 492 4.32 40.97 -7.29
N ASP A 493 4.07 39.76 -7.80
CA ASP A 493 2.88 39.33 -8.59
C ASP A 493 2.34 40.13 -9.82
N VAL A 494 1.56 39.42 -10.67
CA VAL A 494 0.72 39.83 -11.81
C VAL A 494 1.35 39.86 -13.24
N THR A 495 0.63 39.16 -14.13
CA THR A 495 0.75 38.92 -15.59
C THR A 495 0.99 40.17 -16.48
N THR A 496 1.41 40.13 -17.76
CA THR A 496 0.81 39.40 -18.92
C THR A 496 1.58 39.66 -20.26
N ARG A 497 1.75 38.65 -21.15
CA ARG A 497 2.02 38.71 -22.64
C ARG A 497 3.20 39.59 -23.14
N GLU A 498 3.83 39.46 -24.32
CA GLU A 498 3.72 38.61 -25.53
C GLU A 498 5.13 38.54 -26.20
N SER A 499 5.58 37.54 -26.96
CA SER A 499 5.15 37.28 -28.36
C SER A 499 6.03 36.22 -29.10
N ILE A 500 5.42 35.56 -30.11
CA ILE A 500 6.00 34.96 -31.34
C ILE A 500 7.10 33.87 -31.23
N SER A 501 6.75 32.62 -31.59
CA SER A 501 7.33 31.88 -32.75
C SER A 501 6.59 30.55 -33.04
N ARG A 502 6.30 30.25 -34.31
CA ARG A 502 5.70 28.98 -34.81
C ARG A 502 6.13 28.74 -36.27
N PRO A 503 6.31 27.50 -36.74
CA PRO A 503 5.32 26.91 -37.68
C PRO A 503 5.09 25.40 -37.44
N GLY A 504 3.86 24.91 -37.28
CA GLY A 504 3.04 24.33 -38.36
C GLY A 504 2.68 22.86 -37.98
N SER A 505 1.66 22.17 -38.49
CA SER A 505 0.58 22.56 -39.42
C SER A 505 -0.83 22.21 -38.82
N PRO A 506 -1.88 21.61 -39.45
CA PRO A 506 -3.26 22.09 -39.17
C PRO A 506 -4.33 21.04 -38.75
N THR A 507 -5.32 21.48 -37.97
CA THR A 507 -6.71 20.98 -38.00
C THR A 507 -7.69 22.15 -37.85
N VAL A 508 -8.94 21.95 -38.27
CA VAL A 508 -9.94 23.02 -38.41
C VAL A 508 -10.84 23.11 -37.16
N ALA A 509 -10.88 24.30 -36.56
CA ALA A 509 -11.95 24.74 -35.67
C ALA A 509 -12.23 26.23 -35.96
N LYS A 510 -13.44 26.69 -35.63
CA LYS A 510 -13.89 28.05 -35.95
C LYS A 510 -13.33 29.07 -34.95
N ALA A 511 -13.12 30.29 -35.44
CA ALA A 511 -13.15 31.46 -34.58
C ALA A 511 -14.62 31.84 -34.32
N ASP A 512 -15.19 31.27 -33.27
CA ASP A 512 -16.30 31.92 -32.56
C ASP A 512 -15.68 32.82 -31.47
N GLU A 513 -16.33 33.93 -31.13
CA GLU A 513 -15.76 34.99 -30.28
C GLU A 513 -15.52 34.50 -28.84
N ASP A 514 -14.39 34.87 -28.22
CA ASP A 514 -14.08 34.61 -26.81
C ASP A 514 -14.98 35.47 -25.88
N ILE A 515 -16.28 35.15 -25.88
CA ILE A 515 -17.27 35.72 -24.97
C ILE A 515 -16.86 35.32 -23.55
N ASN A 516 -16.48 36.30 -22.73
CA ASN A 516 -16.05 36.06 -21.36
C ASN A 516 -17.21 35.46 -20.53
N VAL A 517 -17.20 34.13 -20.43
CA VAL A 517 -18.27 33.32 -19.80
C VAL A 517 -18.46 33.69 -18.34
N GLU A 518 -17.41 34.11 -17.65
CA GLU A 518 -17.46 34.52 -16.24
C GLU A 518 -18.19 35.86 -16.05
N TYR A 519 -17.95 36.83 -16.95
CA TYR A 519 -18.74 38.07 -16.99
C TYR A 519 -20.22 37.78 -17.28
N LEU A 520 -20.51 36.95 -18.28
CA LEU A 520 -21.87 36.59 -18.64
C LEU A 520 -22.59 35.84 -17.50
N ARG A 521 -21.89 34.92 -16.81
CA ARG A 521 -22.37 34.22 -15.61
C ARG A 521 -22.75 35.19 -14.49
N ASN A 522 -21.88 36.16 -14.19
CA ASN A 522 -22.12 37.13 -13.10
C ASN A 522 -23.30 38.05 -13.43
N VAL A 523 -23.44 38.51 -14.68
CA VAL A 523 -24.63 39.25 -15.13
C VAL A 523 -25.90 38.40 -15.01
N ILE A 524 -25.89 37.14 -15.48
CA ILE A 524 -27.05 36.24 -15.37
C ILE A 524 -27.46 36.03 -13.90
N LEU A 525 -26.50 35.85 -12.99
CA LEU A 525 -26.78 35.69 -11.56
C LEU A 525 -27.43 36.94 -10.94
N GLN A 526 -26.90 38.14 -11.22
CA GLN A 526 -27.46 39.40 -10.74
C GLN A 526 -28.92 39.62 -11.19
N PHE A 527 -29.25 39.19 -12.42
CA PHE A 527 -30.62 39.23 -12.93
C PHE A 527 -31.55 38.14 -12.36
N LEU A 528 -31.02 37.06 -11.80
CA LEU A 528 -31.79 36.00 -11.13
C LEU A 528 -32.06 36.30 -9.66
N GLU A 529 -31.14 37.01 -9.00
CA GLU A 529 -31.25 37.47 -7.60
C GLU A 529 -32.48 38.39 -7.41
N HIS A 530 -32.67 39.36 -8.30
CA HIS A 530 -33.84 40.24 -8.28
C HIS A 530 -35.01 39.66 -9.09
N LYS A 531 -36.03 39.14 -8.40
CA LYS A 531 -37.17 38.45 -9.03
C LYS A 531 -37.91 39.27 -10.10
N GLU A 532 -37.93 40.60 -9.98
CA GLU A 532 -38.58 41.53 -10.93
C GLU A 532 -37.74 41.79 -12.20
N MET A 533 -36.44 41.51 -12.17
CA MET A 533 -35.53 41.72 -13.30
C MET A 533 -35.46 40.53 -14.25
N ARG A 534 -35.86 39.34 -13.81
CA ARG A 534 -35.89 38.11 -14.63
C ARG A 534 -36.61 38.23 -15.99
N PRO A 535 -37.74 38.98 -16.16
CA PRO A 535 -38.34 39.19 -17.49
C PRO A 535 -37.43 39.98 -18.46
N HIS A 536 -36.58 40.87 -17.93
CA HIS A 536 -35.58 41.58 -18.71
C HIS A 536 -34.44 40.66 -19.13
N LEU A 537 -34.02 39.74 -18.25
CA LEU A 537 -33.05 38.68 -18.59
C LEU A 537 -33.54 37.77 -19.71
N VAL A 538 -34.80 37.31 -19.67
CA VAL A 538 -35.38 36.49 -20.75
C VAL A 538 -35.39 37.24 -22.08
N ARG A 539 -35.65 38.55 -22.06
CA ARG A 539 -35.60 39.41 -23.26
C ARG A 539 -34.18 39.51 -23.83
N ILE A 540 -33.18 39.72 -22.97
CA ILE A 540 -31.75 39.82 -23.36
C ILE A 540 -31.22 38.48 -23.88
N LEU A 541 -31.46 37.37 -23.15
CA LEU A 541 -31.06 36.03 -23.58
C LEU A 541 -31.76 35.62 -24.88
N SER A 542 -33.04 35.98 -25.08
CA SER A 542 -33.74 35.77 -26.35
C SER A 542 -33.09 36.48 -27.53
N THR A 543 -32.46 37.64 -27.32
CA THR A 543 -31.74 38.36 -28.38
C THR A 543 -30.37 37.74 -28.64
N ILE A 544 -29.61 37.41 -27.59
CA ILE A 544 -28.25 36.84 -27.71
C ILE A 544 -28.29 35.41 -28.27
N LEU A 545 -29.13 34.54 -27.70
CA LEU A 545 -29.28 33.13 -28.06
C LEU A 545 -30.29 32.89 -29.20
N ARG A 546 -30.82 33.97 -29.80
CA ARG A 546 -31.72 33.95 -30.98
C ARG A 546 -32.96 33.06 -30.82
N PHE A 547 -33.57 33.04 -29.63
CA PHE A 547 -34.79 32.26 -29.37
C PHE A 547 -35.94 32.68 -30.31
N THR A 548 -36.76 31.71 -30.70
CA THR A 548 -37.96 31.98 -31.50
C THR A 548 -39.00 32.75 -30.68
N PRO A 549 -39.90 33.53 -31.32
CA PRO A 549 -40.96 34.24 -30.62
C PRO A 549 -41.92 33.35 -29.81
N GLN A 550 -41.95 32.03 -30.07
CA GLN A 550 -42.74 31.07 -29.29
C GLN A 550 -42.02 30.67 -27.99
N GLU A 551 -40.73 30.38 -28.06
CA GLU A 551 -39.89 30.06 -26.89
C GLU A 551 -39.82 31.25 -25.93
N THR A 552 -39.62 32.47 -26.45
CA THR A 552 -39.59 33.69 -25.62
C THR A 552 -40.91 33.91 -24.88
N ARG A 553 -42.07 33.68 -25.51
CA ARG A 553 -43.38 33.72 -24.83
C ARG A 553 -43.48 32.66 -23.73
N ARG A 554 -43.07 31.43 -24.01
CA ARG A 554 -43.10 30.28 -23.07
C ARG A 554 -42.17 30.46 -21.86
N LEU A 555 -41.07 31.20 -22.02
CA LEU A 555 -40.15 31.55 -20.94
C LEU A 555 -40.67 32.74 -20.13
N VAL A 556 -41.17 33.80 -20.77
CA VAL A 556 -41.77 34.94 -20.06
C VAL A 556 -43.00 34.51 -19.24
N SER A 557 -43.81 33.55 -19.71
CA SER A 557 -44.97 33.03 -18.97
C SER A 557 -44.62 32.08 -17.81
N LYS A 558 -43.34 31.94 -17.45
CA LYS A 558 -42.83 31.08 -16.36
C LYS A 558 -42.01 31.82 -15.31
N VAL A 559 -41.85 33.13 -15.47
CA VAL A 559 -40.97 33.99 -14.66
C VAL A 559 -41.78 34.80 -13.66
#